data_AF-A5B062-F1
#
_entry.id   AF-A5B062-F1
#
_cell.length_a   1.000
_cell.length_b   1.000
_cell.length_c   1.000
_cell.angle_alpha   90.00
_cell.angle_beta   90.00
_cell.angle_gamma   90.00
#
_symmetry.space_group_name_H-M   'P 1'
#
loop_
_entity.id
_entity.type
_entity.pdbx_description
1 polymer ?
#
loop_
_entity_poly.entity_id
_entity_poly.type
_entity_poly.pdbx_seq_one_letter_code
_entity_poly.pdbx_strand_id
1 'polypeptide(L)'
;MKVKKGWLAVEVGLEEEDGGFQRFVIPISYLYHPLFKRLLEKAQEVYGFHTAGPLRLPCSVDDFLHLRWRIERENGSHHNHHHHHHHLSGALSFHSC
;
A
#
# COMPACT_ATOMS: atom_id res chain seq x y z
N MET A 1 19.09 -13.58 5.86
CA MET A 1 18.20 -13.40 4.69
C MET A 1 18.73 -12.28 3.81
N LYS A 2 18.90 -12.53 2.51
CA LYS A 2 19.29 -11.49 1.54
C LYS A 2 18.02 -10.82 1.01
N VAL A 3 17.83 -9.53 1.30
CA VAL A 3 16.72 -8.74 0.75
C VAL A 3 17.15 -8.19 -0.61
N LYS A 4 16.33 -8.40 -1.65
CA LYS A 4 16.60 -7.86 -2.99
C LYS A 4 16.31 -6.35 -3.06
N LYS A 5 16.96 -5.64 -3.99
CA LYS A 5 16.70 -4.22 -4.23
C LYS A 5 15.21 -4.00 -4.52
N GLY A 6 14.63 -2.95 -3.95
CA GLY A 6 13.19 -2.65 -4.09
C GLY A 6 12.29 -3.34 -3.06
N TRP A 7 12.87 -4.10 -2.13
CA TRP A 7 12.15 -4.81 -1.07
C TRP A 7 12.70 -4.43 0.30
N LEU A 8 11.84 -4.51 1.31
CA LEU A 8 12.11 -4.14 2.69
C LEU A 8 11.72 -5.28 3.62
N ALA A 9 12.54 -5.57 4.62
CA ALA A 9 12.17 -6.49 5.70
C ALA A 9 11.44 -5.73 6.81
N VAL A 10 10.32 -6.29 7.27
CA VAL A 10 9.53 -5.77 8.40
C VAL A 10 9.34 -6.85 9.46
N GLU A 11 9.30 -6.45 10.72
CA GLU A 11 8.89 -7.28 11.86
C GLU A 11 7.49 -6.86 12.30
N VAL A 12 6.59 -7.82 12.44
CA VAL A 12 5.16 -7.61 12.71
C VAL A 12 4.75 -8.52 13.84
N GLY A 13 3.99 -8.00 14.79
CA GLY A 13 3.50 -8.74 15.94
C GLY A 13 3.42 -7.83 17.16
N LEU A 14 2.74 -8.31 18.19
CA LEU A 14 2.68 -7.66 19.50
C LEU A 14 3.43 -8.52 20.51
N GLU A 15 4.08 -7.90 21.51
CA GLU A 15 4.85 -8.64 22.52
C GLU A 15 4.01 -9.64 23.32
N GLU A 16 2.72 -9.36 23.47
CA GLU A 16 1.77 -10.16 24.25
C GLU A 16 1.08 -11.28 23.43
N GLU A 17 1.34 -11.37 22.13
CA GLU A 17 0.71 -12.37 21.25
C GLU A 17 1.49 -13.70 21.30
N ASP A 18 0.81 -14.84 21.41
CA ASP A 18 1.39 -16.19 21.57
C ASP A 18 2.35 -16.63 20.42
N GLY A 19 2.47 -15.84 19.35
CA GLY A 19 3.41 -16.03 18.23
C GLY A 19 4.59 -15.06 18.18
N GLY A 20 4.63 -14.04 19.05
CA GLY A 20 5.64 -12.98 19.05
C GLY A 20 5.76 -12.23 17.72
N PHE A 21 6.95 -11.70 17.43
CA PHE A 21 7.23 -10.99 16.18
C PHE A 21 7.56 -11.96 15.04
N GLN A 22 6.88 -11.79 13.91
CA GLN A 22 7.14 -12.48 12.66
C GLN A 22 7.76 -11.54 11.61
N ARG A 23 8.72 -12.06 10.84
CA ARG A 23 9.41 -11.31 9.81
C ARG A 23 8.78 -11.51 8.43
N PHE A 24 8.51 -10.40 7.75
CA PHE A 24 8.02 -10.38 6.37
C PHE A 24 8.97 -9.58 5.46
N VAL A 25 8.83 -9.79 4.15
CA VAL A 25 9.50 -8.97 3.13
C VAL A 25 8.44 -8.40 2.21
N ILE A 26 8.41 -7.07 2.10
CA ILE A 26 7.42 -6.33 1.31
C ILE A 26 8.10 -5.49 0.23
N PRO A 27 7.41 -5.16 -0.88
CA PRO A 27 7.88 -4.15 -1.81
C PRO A 27 7.99 -2.78 -1.13
N ILE A 28 9.02 -1.99 -1.48
CA ILE A 28 9.16 -0.61 -0.99
C ILE A 28 7.98 0.27 -1.42
N SER A 29 7.24 -0.09 -2.48
CA SER A 29 6.05 0.63 -2.93
C SER A 29 4.96 0.73 -1.84
N TYR A 30 4.93 -0.21 -0.88
CA TYR A 30 3.96 -0.18 0.22
C TYR A 30 4.11 1.06 1.07
N LEU A 31 5.34 1.59 1.24
CA LEU A 31 5.61 2.78 2.04
C LEU A 31 4.90 4.04 1.52
N TYR A 32 4.50 4.05 0.25
CA TYR A 32 3.76 5.15 -0.35
C TYR A 32 2.24 5.00 -0.23
N HIS A 33 1.74 3.83 0.15
CA HIS A 33 0.32 3.57 0.29
C HIS A 33 -0.25 4.26 1.54
N PRO A 34 -1.38 5.00 1.46
CA PRO A 34 -1.93 5.74 2.59
C PRO A 34 -2.21 4.87 3.82
N LEU A 35 -2.73 3.66 3.62
CA LEU A 35 -2.98 2.71 4.72
C LEU A 35 -1.68 2.30 5.43
N PHE A 36 -0.59 2.11 4.68
CA PHE A 36 0.68 1.73 5.26
C PHE A 36 1.35 2.92 5.96
N LYS A 37 1.22 4.15 5.42
CA LYS A 37 1.72 5.36 6.08
C LYS A 37 1.17 5.54 7.49
N ARG A 38 -0.13 5.30 7.70
CA ARG A 38 -0.72 5.33 9.05
C ARG A 38 -0.10 4.31 10.00
N LEU A 39 0.29 3.14 9.49
CA LEU A 39 0.97 2.14 10.29
C LEU A 39 2.43 2.56 10.61
N LEU A 40 3.09 3.26 9.69
CA LEU A 40 4.42 3.84 9.92
C LEU A 40 4.40 4.96 10.96
N GLU A 41 3.38 5.81 10.94
CA GLU A 41 3.19 6.87 11.94
C GLU A 41 3.09 6.26 13.35
N LYS A 42 2.25 5.22 13.51
CA LYS A 42 2.17 4.47 14.77
C LYS A 42 3.49 3.81 15.14
N ALA A 43 4.20 3.22 14.18
CA ALA A 43 5.51 2.60 14.43
C ALA A 43 6.52 3.62 14.94
N GLN A 44 6.52 4.83 14.38
CA GLN A 44 7.36 5.93 14.82
C GLN A 44 6.99 6.38 16.24
N GLU A 45 5.70 6.47 16.58
CA GLU A 45 5.24 6.86 17.92
C GLU A 45 5.67 5.85 19.00
N VAL A 46 5.59 4.55 18.69
CA VAL A 46 5.90 3.47 19.65
C VAL A 46 7.39 3.19 19.73
N TYR A 47 8.09 3.12 18.60
CA TYR A 47 9.49 2.66 18.54
C TYR A 47 10.50 3.78 18.26
N GLY A 48 10.05 4.96 17.83
CA GLY A 48 10.92 6.06 17.40
C GLY A 48 11.66 5.80 16.09
N PHE A 49 12.59 6.70 15.76
CA PHE A 49 13.40 6.62 14.53
C PHE A 49 14.74 5.89 14.70
N HIS A 50 15.16 5.63 15.93
CA HIS A 50 16.51 5.13 16.24
C HIS A 50 16.53 3.61 16.42
N THR A 51 15.78 2.88 15.59
CA THR A 51 15.77 1.42 15.62
C THR A 51 16.81 0.87 14.64
N ALA A 52 17.67 -0.03 15.13
CA ALA A 52 18.59 -0.78 14.28
C ALA A 52 17.94 -2.10 13.88
N GLY A 53 17.90 -2.40 12.58
CA GLY A 53 17.37 -3.66 12.06
C GLY A 53 16.14 -3.49 11.18
N PRO A 54 15.32 -4.55 11.03
CA PRO A 54 14.07 -4.48 10.28
C PRO A 54 13.11 -3.45 10.88
N LEU A 55 12.28 -2.85 10.02
CA LEU A 55 11.24 -1.93 10.47
C LEU A 55 10.16 -2.70 11.26
N ARG A 56 9.93 -2.32 12.52
CA ARG A 56 8.89 -2.90 13.37
C ARG A 56 7.55 -2.22 13.15
N LEU A 57 6.47 -3.00 13.08
CA LEU A 57 5.11 -2.50 12.88
C LEU A 57 4.24 -2.89 14.09
N PRO A 58 3.61 -1.92 14.79
CA PRO A 58 2.86 -2.16 16.01
C PRO A 58 1.42 -2.60 15.66
N CYS A 59 1.30 -3.80 15.11
CA CYS A 59 0.03 -4.45 14.80
C CYS A 59 0.15 -5.96 14.94
N SER A 60 -1.00 -6.63 15.12
CA SER A 60 -1.06 -8.09 15.07
C SER A 60 -0.60 -8.58 13.70
N VAL A 61 -0.21 -9.85 13.64
CA VAL A 61 0.12 -10.47 12.34
C VAL A 61 -1.10 -10.46 11.43
N ASP A 62 -2.28 -10.79 11.93
CA ASP A 62 -3.52 -10.86 11.15
C ASP A 62 -3.88 -9.50 10.50
N ASP A 63 -3.80 -8.41 11.26
CA ASP A 63 -4.03 -7.06 10.76
C ASP A 63 -3.08 -6.69 9.61
N PHE A 64 -1.82 -7.09 9.71
CA PHE A 64 -0.84 -6.88 8.66
C PHE A 64 -1.14 -7.71 7.40
N LEU A 65 -1.56 -8.97 7.56
CA LEU A 65 -1.97 -9.82 6.43
C LEU A 65 -3.16 -9.20 5.70
N HIS A 66 -4.15 -8.72 6.45
CA HIS A 66 -5.31 -8.05 5.89
C HIS A 66 -4.96 -6.72 5.21
N LEU A 67 -4.10 -5.90 5.82
CA LEU A 67 -3.58 -4.67 5.22
C LEU A 67 -2.87 -4.95 3.90
N ARG A 68 -1.97 -5.94 3.89
CA ARG A 68 -1.23 -6.36 2.70
C ARG A 68 -2.18 -6.75 1.57
N TRP A 69 -3.17 -7.59 1.86
CA TRP A 69 -4.16 -8.00 0.88
C TRP A 69 -4.93 -6.80 0.28
N ARG A 70 -5.28 -5.80 1.10
CA ARG A 70 -5.93 -4.57 0.61
C ARG A 70 -5.05 -3.80 -0.37
N ILE A 71 -3.78 -3.58 0.00
CA ILE A 71 -2.81 -2.86 -0.84
C ILE A 71 -2.61 -3.59 -2.17
N GLU A 72 -2.48 -4.91 -2.15
CA GLU A 72 -2.28 -5.72 -3.35
C GLU A 72 -3.48 -5.67 -4.30
N ARG A 73 -4.71 -5.60 -3.76
CA ARG A 73 -5.93 -5.46 -4.56
C ARG A 73 -6.04 -4.09 -5.22
N GLU A 74 -5.71 -3.01 -4.52
CA GLU A 74 -5.75 -1.64 -5.07
C GLU A 74 -4.72 -1.49 -6.21
N ASN A 75 -3.53 -2.07 -6.07
CA ASN A 75 -2.51 -2.08 -7.13
C ASN A 75 -2.93 -2.82 -8.41
N GLY A 76 -3.91 -3.73 -8.34
CA GLY A 76 -4.42 -4.47 -9.49
C GLY A 76 -5.47 -3.72 -10.32
N SER A 77 -6.01 -2.59 -9.85
CA SER A 77 -7.18 -1.93 -10.43
C SER A 77 -6.89 -0.79 -11.41
N HIS A 78 -5.63 -0.52 -11.76
CA HIS A 78 -5.26 0.60 -12.64
C HIS A 78 -5.30 0.30 -14.16
N HIS A 79 -5.96 -0.78 -14.59
CA HIS A 79 -6.13 -1.04 -16.02
C HIS A 79 -7.59 -0.83 -16.45
N ASN A 80 -7.76 0.21 -17.28
CA ASN A 80 -8.89 0.52 -18.15
C ASN A 80 -10.01 1.41 -17.59
N HIS A 81 -9.75 2.72 -17.59
CA HIS A 81 -10.78 3.71 -17.88
C HIS A 81 -10.35 4.49 -19.13
N HIS A 82 -10.50 3.88 -20.31
CA HIS A 82 -10.52 4.63 -21.56
C HIS A 82 -11.74 5.56 -21.52
N HIS A 83 -11.51 6.82 -21.17
CA HIS A 83 -12.50 7.86 -21.37
C HIS A 83 -12.62 8.08 -22.88
N HIS A 84 -13.65 7.48 -23.50
CA HIS A 84 -14.05 7.84 -24.85
C HIS A 84 -14.57 9.27 -24.83
N HIS A 85 -13.70 10.22 -25.13
CA HIS A 85 -14.08 11.58 -25.49
C HIS A 85 -14.81 11.49 -26.84
N HIS A 86 -16.14 11.49 -26.82
CA HIS A 86 -16.91 11.72 -28.04
C HIS A 86 -16.67 13.16 -28.48
N HIS A 87 -15.85 13.27 -29.52
CA HIS A 87 -15.52 14.47 -30.25
C HIS A 87 -16.79 15.13 -30.81
N LEU A 88 -16.92 16.43 -30.58
CA LEU A 88 -17.87 17.30 -31.24
C LEU A 88 -17.64 17.20 -32.76
N SER A 89 -18.59 16.69 -33.53
CA SER A 89 -18.60 16.84 -34.99
C SER A 89 -19.68 17.83 -35.34
N GLY A 90 -19.26 19.08 -35.58
CA GLY A 90 -20.11 20.08 -36.20
C GLY A 90 -20.40 19.67 -37.64
N ALA A 91 -21.66 19.40 -37.93
CA ALA A 91 -22.22 19.54 -39.26
C ALA A 91 -23.48 20.38 -39.13
N LEU A 92 -23.40 21.58 -39.70
CA LEU A 92 -24.46 22.57 -39.81
C LEU A 92 -25.66 21.95 -40.55
N SER A 93 -26.87 22.21 -40.05
CA SER A 93 -28.11 22.03 -40.80
C SER A 93 -29.13 23.07 -40.35
N PHE A 94 -28.87 24.33 -40.72
CA PHE A 94 -29.95 25.29 -40.89
C PHE A 94 -30.36 25.24 -42.36
N HIS A 95 -31.61 24.89 -42.64
CA HIS A 95 -32.37 25.51 -43.72
C HIS A 95 -33.87 25.40 -43.40
N SER A 96 -34.52 26.56 -43.39
CA SER A 96 -35.96 26.74 -43.29
C SER A 96 -36.73 26.03 -44.40
N CYS A 97 -37.83 25.38 -44.02
CA CYS A 97 -39.21 25.65 -44.46
C CYS A 97 -40.16 24.97 -43.47
#